data_AF-A0A8C9ZDA4-F1
#
_entry.id   AF-A0A8C9ZDA4-F1
#
_cell.length_a   1.000
_cell.length_b   1.000
_cell.length_c   1.000
_cell.angle_alpha   90.00
_cell.angle_beta   90.00
_cell.angle_gamma   90.00
#
_symmetry.space_group_name_H-M   'P 1'
#
loop_
_entity.id
_entity.type
_entity.pdbx_description
1 polymer ?
#
loop_
_entity_poly.entity_id
_entity_poly.type
_entity_poly.pdbx_seq_one_letter_code
_entity_poly.pdbx_strand_id
1 'polypeptide(L)'
;MLENEYECLLKLSRDPPFNKSGTDTATISPLVNPEEDEIVRKKILDSQYKCFEKINRDAPYNKSGLHCSRNWDGWLCWDDTPAGTYTSQNCPNYFADFDPTEKATKYCGEDGQWFRHPDTNNTWSNYTLCNEHTKAKLKVTYLRYSNDASKSCTKPTFAL
;
A
#
# COMPACT_ATOMS: atom_id res chain seq x y z
N MET A 1 37.14 9.12 -32.94
CA MET A 1 37.31 9.27 -31.49
C MET A 1 35.93 9.43 -30.90
N LEU A 2 35.31 8.33 -30.48
CA LEU A 2 34.00 8.36 -29.83
C LEU A 2 34.24 7.97 -28.37
N GLU A 3 33.94 8.91 -27.47
CA GLU A 3 33.91 8.71 -26.03
C GLU A 3 32.99 7.53 -25.72
N ASN A 4 33.43 6.66 -24.82
CA ASN A 4 32.76 5.41 -24.50
C ASN A 4 31.57 5.64 -23.55
N GLU A 5 30.62 4.72 -23.60
CA GLU A 5 29.32 4.73 -22.91
C GLU A 5 29.40 4.95 -21.39
N TYR A 6 30.56 4.62 -20.78
CA TYR A 6 30.86 4.89 -19.37
C TYR A 6 30.99 6.39 -19.05
N GLU A 7 31.56 7.19 -19.94
CA GLU A 7 31.66 8.65 -19.76
C GLU A 7 30.30 9.33 -19.87
N CYS A 8 29.34 8.73 -20.60
CA CYS A 8 27.96 9.23 -20.67
C CYS A 8 27.21 9.00 -19.35
N LEU A 9 27.38 7.82 -18.74
CA LEU A 9 26.75 7.45 -17.46
C LEU A 9 27.30 8.24 -16.26
N LEU A 10 28.59 8.59 -16.27
CA LEU A 10 29.19 9.45 -15.25
C LEU A 10 28.77 10.93 -15.36
N LYS A 11 28.38 11.40 -16.54
CA LYS A 11 27.86 12.76 -16.74
C LYS A 11 26.41 12.92 -16.25
N LEU A 12 25.58 11.88 -16.34
CA LEU A 12 24.18 11.92 -15.87
C LEU A 12 24.02 11.83 -14.34
N SER A 13 25.06 11.45 -13.61
CA SER A 13 25.06 11.35 -12.14
C SER A 13 25.66 12.58 -11.44
N ARG A 14 26.02 13.63 -12.19
CA ARG A 14 26.69 14.84 -11.66
C ARG A 14 25.90 16.15 -11.72
N ASP A 15 24.63 16.13 -12.12
CA ASP A 15 23.80 17.34 -12.04
C ASP A 15 22.69 17.18 -10.97
N PRO A 16 22.87 17.79 -9.79
CA PRO A 16 21.81 17.84 -8.79
C PRO A 16 20.86 19.01 -9.09
N PRO A 17 19.53 18.88 -8.93
CA PRO A 17 18.71 20.04 -8.63
C PRO A 17 18.76 20.27 -7.11
N PHE A 18 19.89 20.83 -6.63
CA PHE A 18 19.88 21.54 -5.36
C PHE A 18 19.81 23.05 -5.65
N ASN A 19 18.64 23.59 -5.31
CA ASN A 19 18.30 24.97 -5.01
C ASN A 19 19.50 25.95 -4.82
N LYS A 20 19.43 27.12 -5.49
CA LYS A 20 19.69 28.44 -4.87
C LYS A 20 19.37 29.61 -5.81
N SER A 21 18.24 30.26 -5.56
CA SER A 21 18.14 31.73 -5.43
C SER A 21 16.76 32.04 -4.85
N GLY A 22 16.75 32.63 -3.65
CA GLY A 22 15.55 32.77 -2.84
C GLY A 22 14.55 33.81 -3.35
N THR A 23 13.27 33.50 -3.13
CA THR A 23 12.27 34.37 -2.50
C THR A 23 11.07 33.50 -2.11
N ASP A 24 10.55 33.72 -0.91
CA ASP A 24 9.44 32.98 -0.31
C ASP A 24 8.23 32.84 -1.25
N THR A 25 7.67 31.63 -1.33
CA THR A 25 6.22 31.39 -1.31
C THR A 25 5.93 29.88 -1.30
N ALA A 26 5.04 29.48 -0.39
CA ALA A 26 4.47 28.15 -0.30
C ALA A 26 3.73 27.74 -1.59
N THR A 27 3.43 26.44 -1.69
CA THR A 27 2.43 25.76 -2.57
C THR A 27 2.99 25.06 -3.81
N ILE A 28 3.31 23.76 -3.69
CA ILE A 28 3.06 22.74 -4.74
C ILE A 28 2.79 21.40 -4.06
N SER A 29 1.53 21.11 -3.77
CA SER A 29 1.05 19.72 -3.59
C SER A 29 1.02 19.04 -4.97
N PRO A 30 1.33 17.74 -5.12
CA PRO A 30 1.05 17.02 -6.36
C PRO A 30 -0.45 17.07 -6.65
N LEU A 31 -0.83 17.30 -7.90
CA LEU A 31 -2.21 17.27 -8.37
C LEU A 31 -2.86 15.93 -7.98
N VAL A 32 -3.71 15.94 -6.96
CA VAL A 32 -4.59 14.80 -6.65
C VAL A 32 -5.69 14.80 -7.69
N ASN A 33 -5.85 13.70 -8.43
CA ASN A 33 -6.89 13.55 -9.45
C ASN A 33 -8.27 13.47 -8.76
N PRO A 34 -9.17 14.47 -8.94
CA PRO A 34 -10.46 14.49 -8.24
C PRO A 34 -11.35 13.29 -8.54
N GLU A 35 -11.22 12.68 -9.72
CA GLU A 35 -12.00 11.50 -10.12
C GLU A 35 -11.55 10.24 -9.38
N GLU A 36 -10.24 10.07 -9.17
CA GLU A 36 -9.68 8.94 -8.42
C GLU A 36 -10.10 9.00 -6.95
N ASP A 37 -10.08 10.18 -6.34
CA ASP A 37 -10.54 10.40 -4.97
C ASP A 37 -12.02 10.06 -4.80
N GLU A 38 -12.87 10.42 -5.76
CA GLU A 38 -14.29 10.07 -5.73
C GLU A 38 -14.49 8.55 -5.81
N ILE A 39 -13.73 7.86 -6.67
CA ILE A 39 -13.75 6.40 -6.78
C ILE A 39 -13.30 5.74 -5.47
N VAL A 40 -12.20 6.21 -4.86
CA VAL A 40 -11.69 5.73 -3.57
C VAL A 40 -12.77 5.89 -2.50
N ARG A 41 -13.36 7.08 -2.40
CA ARG A 41 -14.41 7.39 -1.43
C ARG A 41 -15.62 6.46 -1.62
N LYS A 42 -16.07 6.26 -2.86
CA LYS A 42 -17.21 5.38 -3.16
C LYS A 42 -16.93 3.94 -2.75
N LYS A 43 -15.73 3.43 -3.00
CA LYS A 43 -15.33 2.07 -2.57
C LYS A 43 -15.32 1.94 -1.05
N ILE A 44 -14.79 2.91 -0.32
CA ILE A 44 -14.77 2.90 1.15
C ILE A 44 -16.20 2.91 1.70
N LEU A 45 -17.08 3.77 1.15
CA LEU A 45 -18.48 3.84 1.58
C LEU A 45 -19.25 2.54 1.31
N ASP A 46 -19.03 1.93 0.15
CA ASP A 46 -19.63 0.63 -0.19
C ASP A 46 -19.18 -0.48 0.77
N SER A 47 -17.88 -0.55 1.07
CA SER A 47 -17.33 -1.50 2.06
C SER A 47 -17.84 -1.25 3.47
N GLN A 48 -17.96 0.03 3.88
CA GLN A 48 -18.52 0.40 5.17
C GLN A 48 -19.98 -0.05 5.29
N TYR A 49 -20.80 0.23 4.26
CA TYR A 49 -22.20 -0.18 4.23
C TYR A 49 -22.34 -1.69 4.37
N LYS A 50 -21.57 -2.45 3.57
CA LYS A 50 -21.53 -3.93 3.64
C LYS A 50 -21.11 -4.43 5.02
N CYS A 51 -20.15 -3.77 5.65
CA CYS A 51 -19.73 -4.13 7.00
C CYS A 51 -20.85 -3.95 8.02
N PHE A 52 -21.52 -2.79 8.02
CA PHE A 52 -22.60 -2.53 8.97
C PHE A 52 -23.82 -3.42 8.72
N GLU A 53 -24.13 -3.72 7.47
CA GLU A 53 -25.15 -4.72 7.13
C GLU A 53 -24.81 -6.08 7.75
N LYS A 54 -23.56 -6.54 7.57
CA LYS A 54 -23.07 -7.80 8.16
C LYS A 54 -23.15 -7.80 9.68
N ILE A 55 -22.70 -6.72 10.33
CA ILE A 55 -22.72 -6.59 11.80
C ILE A 55 -24.13 -6.73 12.34
N ASN A 56 -25.12 -6.13 11.67
CA ASN A 56 -26.53 -6.16 12.08
C ASN A 56 -27.22 -7.50 11.78
N ARG A 57 -26.81 -8.18 10.69
CA ARG A 57 -27.48 -9.41 10.23
C ARG A 57 -26.93 -10.66 10.90
N ASP A 58 -25.62 -10.74 11.08
CA ASP A 58 -24.98 -11.98 11.51
C ASP A 58 -25.28 -12.26 12.99
N ALA A 59 -25.55 -13.52 13.33
CA ALA A 59 -25.87 -13.92 14.70
C ALA A 59 -24.70 -13.61 15.66
N PRO A 60 -24.95 -13.40 16.97
CA PRO A 60 -23.89 -13.19 17.95
C PRO A 60 -22.86 -14.33 17.95
N TYR A 61 -21.64 -14.01 18.39
CA TYR A 61 -20.57 -15.00 18.50
C TYR A 61 -21.00 -16.20 19.36
N ASN A 62 -20.86 -17.40 18.80
CA ASN A 62 -21.44 -18.62 19.36
C ASN A 62 -20.43 -19.57 20.00
N LYS A 63 -19.14 -19.18 20.07
CA LYS A 63 -18.09 -19.99 20.70
C LYS A 63 -17.85 -19.54 22.14
N SER A 64 -17.36 -20.45 22.97
CA SER A 64 -16.97 -20.14 24.35
C SER A 64 -15.66 -19.35 24.40
N GLY A 65 -15.52 -18.56 25.46
CA GLY A 65 -14.31 -17.77 25.73
C GLY A 65 -14.45 -16.28 25.36
N LEU A 66 -13.43 -15.51 25.75
CA LEU A 66 -13.32 -14.11 25.40
C LEU A 66 -13.07 -13.98 23.89
N HIS A 67 -13.64 -12.94 23.29
CA HIS A 67 -13.46 -12.59 21.90
C HIS A 67 -13.55 -11.08 21.75
N CYS A 68 -12.93 -10.57 20.70
CA CYS A 68 -13.12 -9.21 20.26
C CYS A 68 -14.32 -9.15 19.33
N SER A 69 -15.23 -8.20 19.56
CA SER A 69 -16.42 -8.05 18.73
C SER A 69 -16.09 -7.53 17.34
N ARG A 70 -16.85 -8.00 16.35
CA ARG A 70 -16.82 -7.52 14.97
C ARG A 70 -16.91 -5.99 14.90
N ASN A 71 -16.14 -5.38 14.00
CA ASN A 71 -16.13 -3.93 13.84
C ASN A 71 -15.73 -3.46 12.44
N TRP A 72 -16.03 -2.18 12.18
CA TRP A 72 -15.45 -1.42 11.07
C TRP A 72 -14.28 -0.60 11.59
N ASP A 73 -13.08 -0.78 11.02
CA ASP A 73 -11.88 -0.07 11.47
C ASP A 73 -11.58 1.22 10.70
N GLY A 74 -12.44 1.56 9.72
CA GLY A 74 -12.22 2.67 8.81
C GLY A 74 -12.01 2.23 7.36
N TRP A 75 -11.44 1.05 7.12
CA TRP A 75 -11.16 0.53 5.77
C TRP A 75 -11.64 -0.90 5.55
N LEU A 76 -11.61 -1.74 6.58
CA LEU A 76 -12.03 -3.13 6.51
C LEU A 76 -13.00 -3.49 7.62
N CYS A 77 -13.82 -4.50 7.32
CA CYS A 77 -14.71 -5.13 8.29
C CYS A 77 -13.98 -6.29 8.96
N TRP A 78 -13.95 -6.33 10.28
CA TRP A 78 -13.38 -7.43 11.05
C TRP A 78 -14.48 -8.22 11.73
N ASP A 79 -14.35 -9.54 11.70
CA ASP A 79 -15.28 -10.47 12.34
C ASP A 79 -14.94 -10.70 13.81
N ASP A 80 -15.89 -11.29 14.54
CA ASP A 80 -15.65 -11.72 15.91
C ASP A 80 -14.46 -12.68 15.96
N THR A 81 -13.45 -12.34 16.76
CA THR A 81 -12.16 -13.02 16.76
C THR A 81 -11.83 -13.52 18.17
N PRO A 82 -11.45 -14.80 18.36
CA PRO A 82 -11.09 -15.32 19.68
C PRO A 82 -9.95 -14.53 20.33
N ALA A 83 -10.01 -14.38 21.65
CA ALA A 83 -8.96 -13.74 22.44
C ALA A 83 -7.60 -14.44 22.26
N GLY A 84 -6.53 -13.64 22.25
CA GLY A 84 -5.15 -14.11 22.08
C GLY A 84 -4.79 -14.51 20.65
N THR A 85 -5.60 -14.18 19.64
CA THR A 85 -5.37 -14.60 18.24
C THR A 85 -5.26 -13.43 17.27
N TYR A 86 -4.57 -13.69 16.14
CA TYR A 86 -4.55 -12.79 14.99
C TYR A 86 -5.61 -13.21 13.98
N THR A 87 -6.30 -12.20 13.43
CA THR A 87 -7.14 -12.35 12.24
C THR A 87 -6.49 -11.62 11.07
N SER A 88 -6.78 -12.06 9.85
CA SER A 88 -6.22 -11.48 8.63
C SER A 88 -7.18 -11.55 7.47
N GLN A 89 -7.08 -10.58 6.56
CA GLN A 89 -7.81 -10.55 5.30
C GLN A 89 -7.02 -9.80 4.24
N ASN A 90 -7.43 -9.90 2.98
CA ASN A 90 -6.75 -9.21 1.88
C ASN A 90 -6.77 -7.68 2.09
N CYS A 91 -5.68 -7.03 1.69
CA CYS A 91 -5.61 -5.58 1.65
C CYS A 91 -6.69 -5.02 0.72
N PRO A 92 -7.31 -3.87 1.07
CA PRO A 92 -8.33 -3.26 0.23
C PRO A 92 -7.72 -2.72 -1.07
N ASN A 93 -8.49 -2.74 -2.15
CA ASN A 93 -8.10 -2.21 -3.46
C ASN A 93 -8.58 -0.75 -3.67
N TYR A 94 -8.57 0.04 -2.60
CA TYR A 94 -8.98 1.44 -2.64
C TYR A 94 -7.86 2.29 -3.25
N PHE A 95 -6.65 2.14 -2.73
CA PHE A 95 -5.50 2.95 -3.07
C PHE A 95 -4.63 2.27 -4.15
N ALA A 96 -4.04 3.06 -5.03
CA ALA A 96 -3.22 2.55 -6.14
C ALA A 96 -1.91 1.90 -5.68
N ASP A 97 -1.39 2.32 -4.52
CA ASP A 97 -0.18 1.82 -3.89
C ASP A 97 -0.44 0.68 -2.89
N PHE A 98 -1.65 0.13 -2.86
CA PHE A 98 -1.96 -1.07 -2.09
C PHE A 98 -1.88 -2.30 -2.99
N ASP A 99 -1.25 -3.36 -2.50
CA ASP A 99 -1.28 -4.67 -3.15
C ASP A 99 -2.43 -5.52 -2.58
N PRO A 100 -3.53 -5.76 -3.32
CA PRO A 100 -4.66 -6.53 -2.80
C PRO A 100 -4.36 -8.02 -2.55
N THR A 101 -3.18 -8.49 -2.98
CA THR A 101 -2.72 -9.87 -2.72
C THR A 101 -2.08 -10.00 -1.35
N GLU A 102 -1.59 -8.91 -0.77
CA GLU A 102 -1.08 -8.85 0.59
C GLU A 102 -2.18 -8.87 1.64
N LYS A 103 -1.79 -9.02 2.91
CA LYS A 103 -2.73 -9.19 4.03
C LYS A 103 -2.63 -8.05 5.05
N ALA A 104 -3.78 -7.49 5.39
CA ALA A 104 -3.94 -6.71 6.60
C ALA A 104 -4.20 -7.66 7.78
N THR A 105 -3.67 -7.34 8.97
CA THR A 105 -3.84 -8.15 10.17
C THR A 105 -4.37 -7.35 11.35
N LYS A 106 -5.08 -8.00 12.26
CA LYS A 106 -5.58 -7.40 13.50
C LYS A 106 -5.45 -8.38 14.64
N TYR A 107 -4.93 -7.92 15.78
CA TYR A 107 -4.73 -8.74 16.96
C TYR A 107 -5.84 -8.53 17.98
N CYS A 108 -6.46 -9.63 18.40
CA CYS A 108 -7.37 -9.66 19.54
C CYS A 108 -6.59 -10.08 20.79
N GLY A 109 -6.52 -9.19 21.79
CA GLY A 109 -5.84 -9.43 23.05
C GLY A 109 -6.45 -10.57 23.85
N GLU A 110 -5.67 -11.11 24.79
CA GLU A 110 -6.13 -12.18 25.70
C GLU A 110 -7.29 -11.74 26.60
N ASP A 111 -7.44 -10.42 26.81
CA ASP A 111 -8.53 -9.76 27.52
C ASP A 111 -9.81 -9.59 26.67
N GLY A 112 -9.80 -10.06 25.42
CA GLY A 112 -10.91 -9.87 24.49
C GLY A 112 -11.03 -8.43 23.97
N GLN A 113 -9.97 -7.62 24.10
CA GLN A 113 -9.93 -6.27 23.55
C GLN A 113 -9.07 -6.22 22.29
N TRP A 114 -9.51 -5.44 21.29
CA TRP A 114 -8.70 -5.19 20.12
C TRP A 114 -7.42 -4.46 20.50
N PHE A 115 -6.29 -4.84 19.88
CA PHE A 115 -5.01 -4.17 20.08
C PHE A 115 -5.11 -2.66 19.86
N ARG A 116 -4.49 -1.90 20.78
CA ARG A 116 -4.39 -0.45 20.74
C ARG A 116 -2.95 -0.05 20.46
N HIS A 117 -2.76 0.87 19.53
CA HIS A 117 -1.43 1.37 19.20
C HIS A 117 -0.82 2.10 20.40
N PRO A 118 0.43 1.83 20.80
CA PRO A 118 1.02 2.38 22.03
C PRO A 118 1.06 3.91 22.03
N ASP A 119 1.29 4.53 20.88
CA ASP A 119 1.44 5.99 20.79
C ASP A 119 0.12 6.76 20.77
N THR A 120 -0.97 6.15 20.25
CA THR A 120 -2.26 6.84 20.06
C THR A 120 -3.36 6.31 20.94
N ASN A 121 -3.15 5.14 21.57
CA ASN A 121 -4.15 4.39 22.34
C ASN A 121 -5.45 4.05 21.57
N ASN A 122 -5.44 4.23 20.25
CA ASN A 122 -6.56 3.90 19.39
C ASN A 122 -6.47 2.43 18.96
N THR A 123 -7.63 1.79 18.83
CA THR A 123 -7.73 0.47 18.23
C THR A 123 -7.09 0.49 16.85
N TRP A 124 -6.18 -0.46 16.59
CA TRP A 124 -5.34 -0.43 15.41
C TRP A 124 -5.38 -1.73 14.63
N SER A 125 -5.21 -1.62 13.32
CA SER A 125 -5.07 -2.75 12.38
C SER A 125 -3.79 -2.54 11.60
N ASN A 126 -3.06 -3.61 11.36
CA ASN A 126 -1.81 -3.58 10.65
C ASN A 126 -2.03 -3.64 9.14
N TYR A 127 -1.71 -2.54 8.46
CA TYR A 127 -1.73 -2.41 7.00
C TYR A 127 -0.32 -2.28 6.39
N THR A 128 0.75 -2.50 7.16
CA THR A 128 2.13 -2.24 6.70
C THR A 128 2.48 -3.06 5.46
N LEU A 129 2.04 -4.33 5.39
CA LEU A 129 2.28 -5.19 4.24
C LEU A 129 1.60 -4.68 2.97
N CYS A 130 0.47 -3.97 3.10
CA CYS A 130 -0.34 -3.56 1.95
C CYS A 130 0.42 -2.62 1.01
N ASN A 131 1.37 -1.83 1.52
CA ASN A 131 2.20 -0.94 0.71
C ASN A 131 3.71 -1.19 0.86
N GLU A 132 4.11 -2.26 1.57
CA GLU A 132 5.52 -2.59 1.77
C GLU A 132 6.20 -2.89 0.43
N HIS A 133 5.54 -3.66 -0.43
CA HIS A 133 6.06 -4.06 -1.73
C HIS A 133 5.67 -3.12 -2.88
N THR A 134 4.94 -2.04 -2.65
CA THR A 134 4.62 -1.07 -3.71
C THR A 134 5.73 -0.02 -3.93
N LYS A 135 6.63 0.17 -2.95
CA LYS A 135 7.97 0.75 -3.21
C LYS A 135 8.88 -0.21 -4.01
N ALA A 136 8.56 -1.51 -4.04
CA ALA A 136 9.36 -2.57 -4.66
C ALA A 136 8.83 -3.04 -6.04
N LYS A 137 7.53 -2.92 -6.35
CA LYS A 137 6.99 -3.03 -7.74
C LYS A 137 7.66 -2.01 -8.67
N LEU A 138 8.05 -0.87 -8.11
CA LEU A 138 8.82 0.19 -8.77
C LEU A 138 10.28 -0.21 -9.06
N LYS A 139 10.95 -1.01 -8.21
CA LYS A 139 12.32 -1.51 -8.49
C LYS A 139 12.34 -2.76 -9.37
N VAL A 140 11.37 -3.65 -9.22
CA VAL A 140 11.28 -4.92 -9.98
C VAL A 140 10.90 -4.67 -11.43
N THR A 141 9.95 -3.76 -11.70
CA THR A 141 9.61 -3.36 -13.08
C THR A 141 10.80 -2.66 -13.75
N TYR A 142 11.46 -1.76 -13.01
CA TYR A 142 12.65 -1.03 -13.48
C TYR A 142 13.79 -1.96 -13.91
N LEU A 143 14.17 -2.95 -13.08
CA LEU A 143 15.23 -3.92 -13.41
C LEU A 143 14.84 -4.90 -14.52
N ARG A 144 13.54 -5.18 -14.71
CA ARG A 144 13.06 -6.09 -15.76
C ARG A 144 13.08 -5.43 -17.14
N TYR A 145 12.65 -4.17 -17.27
CA TYR A 145 12.80 -3.38 -18.51
C TYR A 145 14.27 -3.17 -18.90
N SER A 146 15.16 -2.91 -17.94
CA SER A 146 16.59 -2.75 -18.22
C SER A 146 17.23 -4.03 -18.77
N ASN A 147 16.81 -5.20 -18.29
CA ASN A 147 17.28 -6.49 -18.80
C ASN A 147 16.68 -6.89 -20.16
N ASP A 148 15.46 -6.44 -20.48
CA ASP A 148 14.83 -6.69 -21.79
C ASP A 148 15.33 -5.73 -22.89
N ALA A 149 15.66 -4.47 -22.55
CA ALA A 149 16.32 -3.53 -23.46
C ALA A 149 17.75 -3.99 -23.82
N SER A 150 18.49 -4.55 -22.85
CA SER A 150 19.80 -5.16 -23.10
C SER A 150 19.74 -6.39 -24.02
N LYS A 151 18.60 -7.07 -24.13
CA LYS A 151 18.38 -8.19 -25.07
C LYS A 151 17.96 -7.72 -26.47
N SER A 152 17.41 -6.51 -26.59
CA SER A 152 17.05 -5.90 -27.88
C SER A 152 18.24 -5.22 -28.58
N CYS A 153 19.25 -4.77 -27.83
CA CYS A 153 20.43 -4.10 -28.38
C CYS A 153 21.62 -5.00 -28.77
N THR A 154 21.42 -6.32 -28.91
CA THR A 154 22.44 -7.22 -29.49
C THR A 154 21.85 -8.09 -30.60
N LYS A 155 21.69 -7.52 -31.79
CA LYS A 155 22.15 -8.08 -33.09
C LYS A 155 21.84 -7.12 -34.25
N PRO A 156 22.80 -6.28 -34.70
CA PRO A 156 22.90 -5.95 -36.11
C PRO A 156 23.59 -7.13 -36.81
N THR A 157 22.86 -7.87 -37.65
CA THR A 157 23.50 -8.82 -38.58
C THR A 157 23.58 -8.13 -39.93
N PHE A 158 24.72 -7.52 -40.22
CA PHE A 158 25.17 -7.25 -41.59
C PHE A 158 26.47 -8.05 -41.81
N ALA A 159 26.37 -9.08 -42.64
CA ALA A 159 27.44 -9.81 -43.34
C ALA A 159 26.71 -10.91 -44.15
N LEU A 160 26.80 -11.04 -45.47
CA LEU A 160 27.73 -10.58 -46.52
C LEU A 160 26.95 -10.07 -47.73
#